data_AF-A0A1G9Q895-F1
#
_entry.id   AF-A0A1G9Q895-F1
#
_cell.length_a   1.000
_cell.length_b   1.000
_cell.length_c   1.000
_cell.angle_alpha   90.00
_cell.angle_beta   90.00
_cell.angle_gamma   90.00
#
_symmetry.space_group_name_H-M   'P 1'
#
loop_
_entity.id
_entity.type
_entity.pdbx_description
1 polymer ?
#
loop_
_entity_poly.entity_id
_entity_poly.type
_entity_poly.pdbx_seq_one_letter_code
_entity_poly.pdbx_strand_id
1 'polypeptide(L)'
;MSTDKEPAPPQEPTGAPAPEAQPDMGELTAELDELRDNWRRSLADLDNLRKRHARELQSERSDERARTSAAWLPVVDNLELALQHAGSDPSAVLEGVRAVRDLAVEVLRGLGYPRYEDTGVPFDPAQHEVVGLVDDPGAEPNTVVRVQRPGYGEGDRQLRPAAVVVNKRQE
;
A
#
# COMPACT_ATOMS: atom_id res chain seq x y z
N MET A 1 63.65 78.83 -30.21
CA MET A 1 64.25 78.08 -31.33
C MET A 1 63.34 76.91 -31.64
N SER A 2 62.60 77.04 -32.74
CA SER A 2 61.86 75.95 -33.36
C SER A 2 62.82 74.92 -33.91
N THR A 3 62.47 73.64 -33.80
CA THR A 3 62.81 72.70 -34.87
C THR A 3 61.73 71.64 -34.95
N ASP A 4 61.02 71.73 -36.06
CA ASP A 4 60.21 70.72 -36.72
C ASP A 4 60.93 69.37 -36.81
N LYS A 5 60.17 68.28 -36.76
CA LYS A 5 60.58 67.01 -37.40
C LYS A 5 59.35 66.27 -37.92
N GLU A 6 59.40 66.05 -39.23
CA GLU A 6 58.44 65.45 -40.15
C GLU A 6 57.85 64.06 -39.78
N PRO A 7 56.72 63.67 -40.42
CA PRO A 7 55.90 62.53 -40.06
C PRO A 7 56.35 61.23 -40.76
N ALA A 8 55.95 60.08 -40.19
CA ALA A 8 56.16 58.75 -40.76
C ALA A 8 54.81 58.03 -41.01
N PRO A 9 54.75 57.04 -41.93
CA PRO A 9 53.64 56.75 -42.85
C PRO A 9 52.50 55.88 -42.28
N PRO A 10 51.35 55.73 -42.98
CA PRO A 10 50.15 55.09 -42.45
C PRO A 10 50.28 53.56 -42.42
N GLN A 11 49.91 52.94 -41.30
CA GLN A 11 49.74 51.49 -41.20
C GLN A 11 48.26 51.12 -41.33
N GLU A 12 47.99 50.23 -42.29
CA GLU A 12 46.69 49.63 -42.61
C GLU A 12 46.12 48.79 -41.44
N PRO A 13 44.79 48.56 -41.41
CA PRO A 13 44.09 48.06 -40.24
C PRO A 13 44.16 46.53 -40.17
N THR A 14 45.01 45.99 -39.29
CA THR A 14 44.93 44.57 -38.93
C THR A 14 43.86 44.39 -37.86
N GLY A 15 42.64 44.09 -38.30
CA GLY A 15 41.60 43.55 -37.43
C GLY A 15 42.05 42.21 -36.85
N ALA A 16 42.46 42.21 -35.58
CA ALA A 16 42.59 40.98 -34.80
C ALA A 16 41.20 40.49 -34.37
N PRO A 17 40.91 39.18 -34.40
CA PRO A 17 39.66 38.66 -33.85
C PRO A 17 39.66 38.96 -32.34
N ALA A 18 38.55 39.50 -31.83
CA ALA A 18 38.37 39.73 -30.40
C ALA A 18 38.60 38.41 -29.64
N PRO A 19 39.35 38.41 -28.52
CA PRO A 19 39.51 37.21 -27.73
C PRO A 19 38.13 36.84 -27.16
N GLU A 20 37.67 35.62 -27.45
CA GLU A 20 36.59 35.00 -26.69
C GLU A 20 37.00 35.06 -25.22
N ALA A 21 36.26 35.83 -24.42
CA ALA A 21 36.50 35.98 -23.00
C ALA A 21 36.38 34.59 -22.36
N GLN A 22 37.53 33.99 -22.04
CA GLN A 22 37.58 32.77 -21.25
C GLN A 22 36.96 33.12 -19.90
N PRO A 23 35.97 32.33 -19.43
CA PRO A 23 35.29 32.67 -18.20
C PRO A 23 36.29 32.68 -17.04
N ASP A 24 36.14 33.62 -16.11
CA ASP A 24 37.08 33.81 -15.02
C ASP A 24 37.12 32.53 -14.17
N MET A 25 38.32 31.95 -14.03
CA MET A 25 38.55 30.75 -13.21
C MET A 25 38.10 30.93 -11.76
N GLY A 26 38.06 32.18 -11.26
CA GLY A 26 37.52 32.52 -9.95
C GLY A 26 35.98 32.42 -9.87
N GLU A 27 35.27 32.81 -10.93
CA GLU A 27 33.81 32.69 -11.02
C GLU A 27 33.41 31.21 -11.11
N LEU A 28 34.12 30.42 -11.94
CA LEU A 28 33.88 28.97 -12.06
C LEU A 28 34.13 28.22 -10.76
N THR A 29 35.16 28.59 -9.99
CA THR A 29 35.41 27.94 -8.69
C THR A 29 34.34 28.31 -7.66
N ALA A 30 33.87 29.55 -7.64
CA ALA A 30 32.77 29.99 -6.77
C ALA A 30 31.46 29.26 -7.10
N GLU A 31 31.09 29.16 -8.38
CA GLU A 31 29.90 28.40 -8.82
C GLU A 31 29.99 26.91 -8.46
N LEU A 32 31.18 26.29 -8.62
CA LEU A 32 31.39 24.90 -8.24
C LEU A 32 31.23 24.66 -6.74
N ASP A 33 31.72 25.58 -5.91
CA ASP A 33 31.59 25.46 -4.46
C ASP A 33 30.14 25.69 -4.01
N GLU A 34 29.42 26.64 -4.62
CA GLU A 34 27.99 26.83 -4.39
C GLU A 34 27.17 25.57 -4.77
N LEU A 35 27.45 24.97 -5.94
CA LEU A 35 26.82 23.73 -6.37
C LEU A 35 27.12 22.56 -5.43
N ARG A 36 28.36 22.45 -4.94
CA ARG A 36 28.74 21.42 -3.97
C ARG A 36 28.02 21.59 -2.64
N ASP A 37 27.88 22.82 -2.17
CA ASP A 37 27.19 23.10 -0.91
C ASP A 37 25.69 22.88 -1.04
N ASN A 38 25.09 23.28 -2.16
CA ASN A 38 23.70 22.97 -2.47
C ASN A 38 23.48 21.47 -2.56
N TRP A 39 24.37 20.73 -3.23
CA TRP A 39 24.29 19.26 -3.29
C TRP A 39 24.40 18.64 -1.90
N ARG A 40 25.37 19.04 -1.08
CA ARG A 40 25.51 18.53 0.31
C ARG A 40 24.25 18.79 1.13
N ARG A 41 23.65 19.98 1.00
CA ARG A 41 22.39 20.33 1.67
C ARG A 41 21.24 19.44 1.18
N SER A 42 21.09 19.26 -0.13
CA SER A 42 20.07 18.37 -0.70
C SER A 42 20.24 16.92 -0.26
N LEU A 43 21.47 16.40 -0.16
CA LEU A 43 21.73 15.05 0.36
C LEU A 43 21.31 14.93 1.84
N ALA A 44 21.61 15.94 2.65
CA ALA A 44 21.19 15.98 4.05
C ALA A 44 19.66 16.04 4.18
N ASP A 45 18.99 16.85 3.35
CA ASP A 45 17.53 16.95 3.33
C ASP A 45 16.88 15.63 2.91
N LEU A 46 17.46 14.92 1.94
CA LEU A 46 17.00 13.59 1.52
C LEU A 46 17.18 12.54 2.62
N ASP A 47 18.30 12.55 3.34
CA ASP A 47 18.52 11.63 4.47
C ASP A 47 17.56 11.92 5.63
N ASN A 48 17.33 13.20 5.93
CA ASN A 48 16.34 13.63 6.92
C ASN A 48 14.92 13.23 6.53
N LEU A 49 14.54 13.43 5.27
CA LEU A 49 13.25 13.02 4.72
C LEU A 49 13.06 11.50 4.82
N ARG A 50 14.08 10.72 4.43
CA ARG A 50 14.07 9.25 4.52
C ARG A 50 13.89 8.79 5.96
N LYS A 51 14.64 9.36 6.90
CA LYS A 51 14.53 9.05 8.34
C LYS A 51 13.16 9.41 8.89
N ARG A 52 12.60 10.55 8.48
CA ARG A 52 11.26 10.99 8.89
C ARG A 52 10.19 10.04 8.35
N HIS A 53 10.20 9.74 7.06
CA HIS A 53 9.24 8.80 6.46
C HIS A 53 9.31 7.40 7.06
N ALA A 54 10.51 6.90 7.39
CA ALA A 54 10.63 5.61 8.07
C ALA A 54 9.94 5.61 9.45
N ARG A 55 10.00 6.72 10.18
CA ARG A 55 9.32 6.88 11.47
C ARG A 55 7.81 7.05 11.30
N GLU A 56 7.37 7.85 10.34
CA GLU A 56 5.95 8.04 10.01
C GLU A 56 5.30 6.71 9.64
N LEU A 57 5.90 5.95 8.72
CA LEU A 57 5.39 4.64 8.32
C LEU A 57 5.30 3.66 9.52
N GLN A 58 6.27 3.71 10.44
CA GLN A 58 6.22 2.89 11.64
C GLN A 58 5.10 3.33 12.59
N SER A 59 4.86 4.63 12.73
CA SER A 59 3.75 5.18 13.51
C SER A 59 2.41 4.78 12.91
N GLU A 60 2.24 4.98 11.60
CA GLU A 60 1.02 4.63 10.86
C GLU A 60 0.69 3.14 11.04
N ARG A 61 1.67 2.25 10.88
CA ARG A 61 1.47 0.80 11.13
C ARG A 61 1.04 0.51 12.57
N SER A 62 1.61 1.22 13.55
CA SER A 62 1.24 1.05 14.94
C SER A 62 -0.19 1.55 15.21
N ASP A 63 -0.55 2.68 14.62
CA ASP A 63 -1.87 3.31 14.74
C ASP A 63 -2.95 2.46 14.05
N GLU A 64 -2.66 1.93 12.86
CA GLU A 64 -3.54 1.00 12.14
C GLU A 64 -3.75 -0.29 12.93
N ARG A 65 -2.69 -0.85 13.52
CA ARG A 65 -2.80 -2.02 14.39
C ARG A 65 -3.68 -1.71 15.60
N ALA A 66 -3.48 -0.56 16.25
CA ALA A 66 -4.28 -0.14 17.40
C ALA A 66 -5.77 0.03 17.01
N ARG A 67 -6.06 0.71 15.90
CA ARG A 67 -7.43 0.90 15.38
C ARG A 67 -8.10 -0.42 15.04
N THR A 68 -7.37 -1.31 14.36
CA THR A 68 -7.88 -2.65 14.01
C THR A 68 -8.17 -3.46 15.26
N SER A 69 -7.25 -3.51 16.23
CA SER A 69 -7.47 -4.21 17.49
C SER A 69 -8.63 -3.63 18.30
N ALA A 70 -8.78 -2.30 18.33
CA ALA A 70 -9.88 -1.64 19.01
C ALA A 70 -11.25 -2.00 18.42
N ALA A 71 -11.34 -2.20 17.10
CA ALA A 71 -12.57 -2.62 16.44
C ALA A 71 -13.07 -4.00 16.89
N TRP A 72 -12.19 -4.85 17.42
CA TRP A 72 -12.54 -6.17 17.95
C TRP A 72 -12.93 -6.18 19.43
N LEU A 73 -12.69 -5.10 20.18
CA LEU A 73 -13.04 -5.04 21.61
C LEU A 73 -14.51 -5.37 21.89
N PRO A 74 -15.50 -4.87 21.12
CA PRO A 74 -16.89 -5.22 21.35
C PRO A 74 -17.17 -6.72 21.26
N VAL A 75 -16.44 -7.47 20.43
CA VAL A 75 -16.58 -8.93 20.32
C VAL A 75 -16.10 -9.62 21.60
N VAL A 76 -14.97 -9.17 22.15
CA VAL A 76 -14.41 -9.67 23.40
C VAL A 76 -15.34 -9.33 24.58
N ASP A 77 -15.82 -8.09 24.66
CA ASP A 77 -16.74 -7.64 25.71
C ASP A 77 -18.03 -8.47 25.74
N ASN A 78 -18.60 -8.78 24.57
CA ASN A 78 -19.79 -9.62 24.46
C ASN A 78 -19.52 -11.09 24.83
N LEU A 79 -18.32 -11.62 24.52
CA LEU A 79 -17.92 -12.96 24.95
C LEU A 79 -17.77 -13.05 26.47
N GLU A 80 -17.13 -12.07 27.09
CA GLU A 80 -16.99 -12.00 28.55
C GLU A 80 -18.36 -11.92 29.23
N LEU A 81 -19.26 -11.09 28.70
CA LEU A 81 -20.63 -10.98 29.19
C LEU A 81 -21.39 -12.30 29.06
N ALA A 82 -21.28 -12.99 27.92
CA ALA A 82 -21.92 -14.29 27.72
C ALA A 82 -21.40 -15.35 28.70
N LEU A 83 -20.09 -15.38 28.96
CA LEU A 83 -19.48 -16.32 29.90
C LEU A 83 -19.94 -16.08 31.36
N GLN A 84 -20.18 -14.83 31.75
CA GLN A 84 -20.72 -14.52 33.09
C GLN A 84 -22.15 -15.06 33.30
N HIS A 85 -22.93 -15.19 32.22
CA HIS A 85 -24.34 -15.62 32.27
C HIS A 85 -24.54 -17.08 31.84
N ALA A 86 -23.48 -17.79 31.47
CA ALA A 86 -23.55 -19.11 30.85
C ALA A 86 -24.10 -20.22 31.77
N GLY A 87 -24.12 -20.02 33.09
CA GLY A 87 -24.62 -21.01 34.06
C GLY A 87 -26.14 -21.08 34.19
N SER A 88 -26.89 -20.18 33.56
CA SER A 88 -28.33 -20.00 33.81
C SER A 88 -29.24 -20.75 32.83
N ASP A 89 -28.85 -20.82 31.55
CA ASP A 89 -29.64 -21.46 30.48
C ASP A 89 -28.74 -21.82 29.28
N PRO A 90 -28.57 -23.11 28.96
CA PRO A 90 -27.79 -23.55 27.80
C PRO A 90 -28.29 -23.03 26.44
N SER A 91 -29.58 -22.74 26.30
CA SER A 91 -30.14 -22.21 25.06
C SER A 91 -29.76 -20.73 24.84
N ALA A 92 -29.72 -19.95 25.91
CA ALA A 92 -29.25 -18.56 25.91
C ALA A 92 -27.77 -18.44 25.51
N VAL A 93 -26.95 -19.43 25.88
CA VAL A 93 -25.53 -19.49 25.46
C VAL A 93 -25.41 -19.62 23.94
N LEU A 94 -26.23 -20.47 23.31
CA LEU A 94 -26.18 -20.68 21.87
C LEU A 94 -26.60 -19.43 21.08
N GLU A 95 -27.62 -18.71 21.55
CA GLU A 95 -28.01 -17.41 20.98
C GLU A 95 -26.93 -16.33 21.17
N GLY A 96 -26.32 -16.27 22.37
CA GLY A 96 -25.21 -15.34 22.65
C GLY A 96 -24.00 -15.58 21.76
N VAL A 97 -23.62 -16.84 21.53
CA VAL A 97 -22.52 -17.19 20.62
C VAL A 97 -22.84 -16.80 19.17
N ARG A 98 -24.09 -16.97 18.72
CA ARG A 98 -24.51 -16.50 17.38
C ARG A 98 -24.41 -14.98 17.26
N ALA A 99 -24.86 -14.24 18.27
CA ALA A 99 -24.77 -12.78 18.28
C ALA A 99 -23.32 -12.28 18.23
N VAL A 100 -22.41 -12.91 19.00
CA VAL A 100 -20.97 -12.62 18.95
C VAL A 100 -20.40 -12.91 17.55
N ARG A 101 -20.77 -14.03 16.94
CA ARG A 101 -20.33 -14.37 15.57
C ARG A 101 -20.78 -13.31 14.58
N ASP A 102 -22.04 -12.87 14.65
CA ASP A 102 -22.59 -11.86 13.75
C ASP A 102 -21.86 -10.52 13.92
N LEU A 103 -21.58 -10.11 15.16
CA LEU A 103 -20.77 -8.93 15.46
C LEU A 103 -19.35 -9.03 14.88
N ALA A 104 -18.68 -10.18 15.03
CA ALA A 104 -17.36 -10.41 14.45
C ALA A 104 -17.34 -10.33 12.92
N VAL A 105 -18.40 -10.83 12.26
CA VAL A 105 -18.57 -10.70 10.80
C VAL A 105 -18.77 -9.24 10.40
N GLU A 106 -19.52 -8.47 11.17
CA GLU A 106 -19.72 -7.05 10.90
C GLU A 106 -18.43 -6.24 11.06
N VAL A 107 -17.63 -6.54 12.09
CA VAL A 107 -16.30 -5.94 12.28
C VAL A 107 -15.42 -6.18 11.05
N LEU A 108 -15.36 -7.43 10.56
CA LEU A 108 -14.59 -7.75 9.34
C LEU A 108 -15.12 -7.01 8.10
N ARG A 109 -16.44 -6.93 7.93
CA ARG A 109 -17.05 -6.15 6.84
C ARG A 109 -16.67 -4.67 6.93
N GLY A 110 -16.75 -4.07 8.12
CA GLY A 110 -16.36 -2.68 8.37
C GLY A 110 -14.87 -2.41 8.11
N LEU A 111 -14.01 -3.41 8.31
CA LEU A 111 -12.59 -3.36 7.96
C LEU A 111 -12.31 -3.57 6.46
N GLY A 112 -13.35 -3.78 5.63
CA GLY A 112 -13.24 -3.97 4.19
C GLY A 112 -13.13 -5.42 3.73
N TYR A 113 -13.44 -6.38 4.61
CA TYR A 113 -13.35 -7.82 4.33
C TYR A 113 -14.73 -8.48 4.42
N PRO A 114 -15.62 -8.26 3.42
CA PRO A 114 -16.94 -8.88 3.41
C PRO A 114 -16.83 -10.40 3.40
N ARG A 115 -17.77 -11.04 4.09
CA ARG A 115 -17.92 -12.50 4.14
C ARG A 115 -18.76 -12.96 2.96
N TYR A 116 -18.35 -14.04 2.29
CA TYR A 116 -19.12 -14.68 1.22
C TYR A 116 -19.13 -16.21 1.38
N GLU A 117 -20.25 -16.82 1.01
CA GLU A 117 -20.50 -18.26 1.13
C GLU A 117 -21.58 -18.78 0.17
N ASP A 118 -21.72 -18.17 -1.00
CA ASP A 118 -22.77 -18.52 -1.95
C ASP A 118 -22.65 -19.97 -2.45
N THR A 119 -23.81 -20.63 -2.57
CA THR A 119 -23.95 -21.97 -3.16
C THR A 119 -24.82 -21.89 -4.41
N GLY A 120 -24.72 -22.89 -5.28
CA GLY A 120 -25.39 -22.88 -6.58
C GLY A 120 -24.75 -21.94 -7.61
N VAL A 121 -23.61 -21.33 -7.26
CA VAL A 121 -22.83 -20.47 -8.16
C VAL A 121 -21.73 -21.27 -8.87
N PRO A 122 -21.34 -20.90 -10.11
CA PRO A 122 -20.20 -21.51 -10.78
C PRO A 122 -18.93 -21.40 -9.93
N PHE A 123 -18.10 -22.43 -9.96
CA PHE A 123 -16.80 -22.38 -9.31
C PHE A 123 -15.91 -21.30 -9.95
N ASP A 124 -15.40 -20.41 -9.11
CA ASP A 124 -14.42 -19.37 -9.47
C ASP A 124 -13.11 -19.57 -8.68
N PRO A 125 -11.98 -19.88 -9.35
CA PRO A 125 -10.67 -20.03 -8.71
C PRO A 125 -10.17 -18.80 -7.93
N ALA A 126 -10.63 -17.60 -8.25
CA ALA A 126 -10.24 -16.39 -7.53
C ALA A 126 -10.85 -16.37 -6.12
N GLN A 127 -12.13 -16.75 -6.02
CA GLN A 127 -12.90 -16.67 -4.78
C GLN A 127 -12.98 -18.01 -4.02
N HIS A 128 -12.72 -19.14 -4.68
CA HIS A 128 -13.00 -20.46 -4.16
C HIS A 128 -11.79 -21.40 -4.16
N GLU A 129 -11.66 -22.17 -3.08
CA GLU A 129 -10.70 -23.25 -2.90
C GLU A 129 -11.46 -24.58 -2.83
N VAL A 130 -11.23 -25.50 -3.78
CA VAL A 130 -11.92 -26.80 -3.79
C VAL A 130 -11.32 -27.71 -2.74
N VAL A 131 -12.13 -28.10 -1.74
CA VAL A 131 -11.75 -29.05 -0.69
C VAL A 131 -12.45 -30.41 -0.83
N GLY A 132 -13.35 -30.55 -1.80
CA GLY A 132 -14.02 -31.81 -2.11
C GLY A 132 -14.80 -31.77 -3.40
N LEU A 133 -15.08 -32.96 -3.92
CA LEU A 133 -15.95 -33.16 -5.08
C LEU A 133 -17.12 -34.06 -4.69
N VAL A 134 -18.30 -33.74 -5.22
CA VAL A 134 -19.50 -34.57 -5.10
C VAL A 134 -20.06 -34.88 -6.47
N ASP A 135 -20.87 -35.92 -6.54
CA ASP A 135 -21.64 -36.29 -7.71
C ASP A 135 -23.11 -36.04 -7.37
N ASP A 136 -23.56 -34.82 -7.63
CA ASP A 136 -24.93 -34.38 -7.37
C ASP A 136 -25.67 -34.26 -8.71
N PRO A 137 -26.62 -35.17 -9.01
CA PRO A 137 -27.38 -35.12 -10.25
C PRO A 137 -28.35 -33.93 -10.32
N GLY A 138 -28.60 -33.23 -9.20
CA GLY A 138 -29.45 -32.05 -9.13
C GLY A 138 -28.71 -30.72 -9.34
N ALA A 139 -27.38 -30.72 -9.45
CA ALA A 139 -26.56 -29.53 -9.63
C ALA A 139 -25.82 -29.55 -10.97
N GLU A 140 -25.59 -28.38 -11.57
CA GLU A 140 -24.80 -28.28 -12.80
C GLU A 140 -23.32 -28.64 -12.55
N PRO A 141 -22.62 -29.24 -13.53
CA PRO A 141 -21.20 -29.54 -13.42
C PRO A 141 -20.37 -28.29 -13.08
N ASN A 142 -19.29 -28.44 -12.30
CA ASN A 142 -18.41 -27.33 -11.90
C ASN A 142 -19.09 -26.21 -11.08
N THR A 143 -20.15 -26.54 -10.35
CA THR A 143 -20.89 -25.59 -9.48
C THR A 143 -20.56 -25.83 -8.01
N VAL A 144 -20.51 -24.76 -7.21
CA VAL A 144 -20.36 -24.84 -5.75
C VAL A 144 -21.63 -25.44 -5.16
N VAL A 145 -21.54 -26.67 -4.66
CA VAL A 145 -22.68 -27.37 -4.02
C VAL A 145 -22.77 -27.02 -2.54
N ARG A 146 -21.62 -26.85 -1.88
CA ARG A 146 -21.55 -26.53 -0.46
C ARG A 146 -20.31 -25.74 -0.12
N VAL A 147 -20.45 -24.75 0.77
CA VAL A 147 -19.33 -24.04 1.39
C VAL A 147 -19.04 -24.68 2.75
N GLN A 148 -17.83 -25.21 2.94
CA GLN A 148 -17.38 -25.74 4.25
C GLN A 148 -16.84 -24.64 5.15
N ARG A 149 -16.19 -23.64 4.55
CA ARG A 149 -15.62 -22.50 5.27
C ARG A 149 -15.84 -21.25 4.43
N PRO A 150 -16.44 -20.19 5.00
CA PRO A 150 -16.68 -18.95 4.27
C PRO A 150 -15.37 -18.24 3.91
N GLY A 151 -15.40 -17.57 2.76
CA GLY A 151 -14.35 -16.66 2.31
C GLY A 151 -14.53 -15.27 2.92
N TYR A 152 -13.45 -14.49 2.87
CA TYR A 152 -13.44 -13.11 3.36
C TYR A 152 -12.57 -12.21 2.48
N GLY A 153 -13.12 -11.06 2.09
CA GLY A 153 -12.47 -10.11 1.21
C GLY A 153 -12.55 -10.49 -0.27
N GLU A 154 -12.26 -9.55 -1.15
CA GLU A 154 -12.36 -9.72 -2.60
C GLU A 154 -11.16 -9.07 -3.30
N GLY A 155 -10.77 -9.62 -4.46
CA GLY A 155 -9.68 -9.09 -5.29
C GLY A 155 -8.37 -8.90 -4.52
N ASP A 156 -7.78 -7.72 -4.62
CA ASP A 156 -6.51 -7.38 -3.96
C ASP A 156 -6.59 -7.32 -2.43
N ARG A 157 -7.79 -7.37 -1.85
CA ARG A 157 -8.02 -7.38 -0.39
C ARG A 157 -8.61 -8.69 0.10
N GLN A 158 -8.41 -9.79 -0.61
CA GLN A 158 -8.84 -11.11 -0.16
C GLN A 158 -7.97 -11.61 1.01
N LEU A 159 -8.60 -11.93 2.14
CA LEU A 159 -7.94 -12.59 3.27
C LEU A 159 -7.84 -14.09 3.06
N ARG A 160 -8.91 -14.70 2.54
CA ARG A 160 -8.94 -16.12 2.18
C ARG A 160 -10.08 -16.45 1.23
N PRO A 161 -9.88 -17.43 0.32
CA PRO A 161 -10.96 -17.98 -0.47
C PRO A 161 -11.96 -18.77 0.39
N ALA A 162 -13.18 -18.96 -0.12
CA ALA A 162 -14.14 -19.87 0.46
C ALA A 162 -13.74 -21.32 0.14
N ALA A 163 -13.73 -22.18 1.16
CA ALA A 163 -13.46 -23.61 0.97
C ALA A 163 -14.75 -24.31 0.54
N VAL A 164 -14.78 -24.83 -0.69
CA VAL A 164 -15.99 -25.31 -1.34
C VAL A 164 -15.92 -26.78 -1.73
N VAL A 165 -17.08 -27.40 -1.79
CA VAL A 165 -17.32 -28.68 -2.43
C VAL A 165 -18.00 -28.40 -3.76
N VAL A 166 -17.40 -28.89 -4.85
CA VAL A 166 -17.85 -28.61 -6.21
C VAL A 166 -18.44 -29.87 -6.84
N ASN A 167 -19.46 -29.72 -7.67
CA ASN A 167 -19.99 -30.84 -8.43
C ASN A 167 -18.99 -31.27 -9.50
N LYS A 168 -18.79 -32.58 -9.66
CA LYS A 168 -17.85 -33.11 -10.65
C LYS A 168 -18.13 -32.53 -12.04
N ARG A 169 -17.05 -32.20 -12.75
CA ARG A 169 -17.14 -31.95 -14.19
C ARG A 169 -17.48 -33.28 -14.86
N GLN A 170 -18.49 -33.29 -15.72
CA GLN A 170 -18.67 -34.42 -16.64
C GLN A 170 -17.49 -34.38 -17.62
N GLU A 171 -16.73 -35.47 -17.70
CA GLU A 171 -15.62 -35.65 -18.65
C GLU A 171 -16.12 -35.69 -20.10
#